data_AF-A0A1X0RF93-F1
#
_entry.id   AF-A0A1X0RF93-F1
#
_cell.length_a   1.000
_cell.length_b   1.000
_cell.length_c   1.000
_cell.angle_alpha   90.00
_cell.angle_beta   90.00
_cell.angle_gamma   90.00
#
_symmetry.space_group_name_H-M   'P 1'
#
loop_
_entity.id
_entity.type
_entity.pdbx_description
1 polymer ?
#
loop_
_entity_poly.entity_id
_entity_poly.type
_entity_poly.pdbx_seq_one_letter_code
_entity_poly.pdbx_strand_id
1 'polypeptide(L)'
;RLCQTGTKPLFHLFISCPLKLNFWFSILPRYSLTDKFLNADEIWSVLTFFFQVDEKNTVDIDVLSFFGSGIDTLWRHRRSCVIDDTPWHTTTVVSIFELDHSNFLSSLHFERN
;
A
#
# COMPACT_ATOMS: atom_id res chain seq x y z
N ARG A 1 -1.81 12.36 18.14
CA ARG A 1 -2.02 13.52 17.23
C ARG A 1 -2.76 12.99 15.99
N LEU A 2 -4.07 13.24 15.90
CA LEU A 2 -4.86 12.82 14.74
C LEU A 2 -4.51 13.70 13.53
N CYS A 3 -4.50 13.07 12.37
CA CYS A 3 -4.15 13.64 11.08
C CYS A 3 -5.08 14.82 10.72
N GLN A 4 -4.61 16.06 10.89
CA GLN A 4 -5.39 17.29 10.69
C GLN A 4 -5.90 17.50 9.25
N THR A 5 -7.10 18.07 9.20
CA THR A 5 -7.97 18.53 8.11
C THR A 5 -7.42 19.72 7.30
N GLY A 6 -6.36 19.49 6.55
CA GLY A 6 -6.01 20.30 5.37
C GLY A 6 -5.95 19.35 4.17
N THR A 7 -6.03 19.85 2.94
CA THR A 7 -5.78 19.08 1.70
C THR A 7 -4.39 18.44 1.81
N LYS A 8 -4.31 17.28 2.46
CA LYS A 8 -3.07 16.54 2.60
C LYS A 8 -2.67 16.16 1.18
N PRO A 9 -1.45 16.49 0.74
CA PRO A 9 -0.98 16.02 -0.57
C PRO A 9 -1.19 14.51 -0.62
N LEU A 10 -1.68 13.98 -1.75
CA LEU A 10 -2.04 12.56 -1.91
C LEU A 10 -0.90 11.63 -1.44
N PHE A 11 0.35 12.08 -1.62
CA PHE A 11 1.54 11.45 -1.05
C PHE A 11 1.44 11.16 0.46
N HIS A 12 0.98 12.10 1.27
CA HIS A 12 0.81 11.89 2.71
C HIS A 12 -0.39 11.00 3.06
N LEU A 13 -1.43 11.02 2.22
CA LEU A 13 -2.62 10.19 2.41
C LEU A 13 -2.32 8.70 2.25
N PHE A 14 -1.46 8.36 1.28
CA PHE A 14 -1.16 6.98 0.91
C PHE A 14 0.20 6.49 1.38
N ILE A 15 1.21 7.37 1.49
CA ILE A 15 2.60 6.98 1.70
C ILE A 15 3.19 7.59 2.97
N SER A 16 3.45 8.90 3.00
CA SER A 16 4.36 9.50 4.00
C SER A 16 3.80 9.61 5.42
N CYS A 17 2.54 9.24 5.64
CA CYS A 17 2.03 9.02 6.99
C CYS A 17 2.67 7.74 7.57
N PRO A 18 3.30 7.77 8.76
CA PRO A 18 3.98 6.60 9.33
C PRO A 18 3.10 5.34 9.42
N LEU A 19 1.81 5.52 9.70
CA LEU A 19 0.84 4.41 9.78
C LEU A 19 0.58 3.76 8.41
N LYS A 20 0.56 4.57 7.35
CA LYS A 20 0.33 4.14 5.97
C LYS A 20 1.59 3.50 5.40
N LEU A 21 2.76 4.10 5.66
CA LEU A 21 4.05 3.52 5.32
C LEU A 21 4.27 2.15 5.98
N ASN A 22 3.94 2.04 7.28
CA ASN A 22 4.04 0.76 7.99
C ASN A 22 3.10 -0.30 7.42
N PHE A 23 1.94 0.09 6.90
CA PHE A 23 1.05 -0.85 6.19
C PHE A 23 1.73 -1.41 4.94
N TRP A 24 2.31 -0.55 4.08
CA TRP A 24 3.06 -1.01 2.91
C TRP A 24 4.20 -1.95 3.28
N PHE A 25 5.04 -1.57 4.25
CA PHE A 25 6.11 -2.43 4.73
C PHE A 25 5.64 -3.72 5.41
N SER A 26 4.38 -3.82 5.81
CA SER A 26 3.82 -5.05 6.36
C SER A 26 3.29 -6.00 5.29
N ILE A 27 2.88 -5.49 4.13
CA ILE A 27 2.31 -6.31 3.04
C ILE A 27 3.35 -6.67 1.97
N LEU A 28 4.27 -5.77 1.61
CA LEU A 28 5.28 -6.02 0.56
C LEU A 28 6.10 -7.31 0.79
N PRO A 29 6.57 -7.61 2.02
CA PRO A 29 7.33 -8.85 2.25
C PRO A 29 6.51 -10.13 2.11
N ARG A 30 5.19 -10.06 2.30
CA ARG A 30 4.30 -11.24 2.18
C ARG A 30 4.17 -11.72 0.74
N TYR A 31 4.51 -10.86 -0.21
CA TYR A 31 4.36 -11.10 -1.65
C TYR A 31 5.71 -11.00 -2.39
N SER A 32 6.84 -11.11 -1.67
CA SER A 32 8.18 -11.06 -2.26
C SER A 32 8.45 -9.80 -3.09
N LEU A 33 7.99 -8.64 -2.60
CA LEU A 33 8.17 -7.34 -3.25
C LEU A 33 9.15 -6.40 -2.53
N THR A 34 9.79 -6.87 -1.45
CA THR A 34 10.69 -6.04 -0.62
C THR A 34 11.99 -5.66 -1.33
N ASP A 35 12.48 -6.50 -2.22
CA ASP A 35 13.67 -6.24 -3.06
C ASP A 35 13.40 -5.15 -4.11
N LYS A 36 12.13 -4.99 -4.50
CA LYS A 36 11.66 -4.07 -5.55
C LYS A 36 11.22 -2.71 -5.03
N PHE A 37 10.81 -2.62 -3.77
CA PHE A 37 10.25 -1.41 -3.15
C PHE A 37 10.78 -1.26 -1.72
N LEU A 38 11.88 -0.52 -1.59
CA LEU A 38 12.65 -0.29 -0.38
C LEU A 38 12.18 0.94 0.41
N ASN A 39 11.62 1.95 -0.27
CA ASN A 39 11.29 3.21 0.37
C ASN A 39 9.97 3.84 -0.12
N ALA A 40 9.55 4.89 0.60
CA ALA A 40 8.33 5.64 0.33
C ALA A 40 8.27 6.21 -1.11
N ASP A 41 9.40 6.67 -1.65
CA ASP A 41 9.45 7.34 -2.95
C ASP A 41 9.29 6.32 -4.09
N GLU A 42 9.85 5.12 -3.96
CA GLU A 42 9.66 4.03 -4.92
C GLU A 42 8.22 3.52 -4.95
N ILE A 43 7.63 3.30 -3.77
CA ILE A 43 6.21 2.94 -3.62
C ILE A 43 5.35 4.03 -4.27
N TRP A 44 5.64 5.31 -3.99
CA TRP A 44 4.91 6.43 -4.59
C TRP A 44 5.06 6.47 -6.11
N SER A 45 6.27 6.25 -6.63
CA SER A 45 6.56 6.24 -8.07
C SER A 45 5.69 5.22 -8.79
N VAL A 46 5.55 4.01 -8.25
CA VAL A 46 4.65 3.00 -8.84
C VAL A 46 3.21 3.47 -8.84
N LEU A 47 2.74 4.05 -7.73
CA LEU A 47 1.36 4.52 -7.63
C LEU A 47 1.02 5.65 -8.62
N THR A 48 1.98 6.52 -8.95
CA THR A 48 1.72 7.70 -9.79
C THR A 48 2.13 7.54 -11.24
N PHE A 49 3.21 6.80 -11.49
CA PHE A 49 3.82 6.71 -12.83
C PHE A 49 3.75 5.31 -13.42
N PHE A 50 3.46 4.27 -12.62
CA PHE A 50 3.49 2.87 -13.05
C PHE A 50 4.87 2.39 -13.52
N PHE A 51 5.93 3.03 -13.04
CA PHE A 51 7.34 2.68 -13.29
C PHE A 51 8.10 2.52 -11.97
N GLN A 52 9.06 1.60 -11.94
CA GLN A 52 10.09 1.55 -10.90
C GLN A 52 11.10 2.66 -11.12
N VAL A 53 11.63 3.22 -10.02
CA VAL A 53 12.55 4.37 -10.09
C VAL A 53 13.85 3.99 -10.83
N ASP A 54 14.32 2.76 -10.64
CA ASP A 54 15.60 2.29 -11.15
C ASP A 54 15.49 1.47 -12.46
N GLU A 55 14.30 0.97 -12.78
CA GLU A 55 14.06 0.23 -14.01
C GLU A 55 13.19 1.08 -14.95
N LYS A 56 13.70 1.41 -16.15
CA LYS A 56 12.91 2.07 -17.22
C LYS A 56 11.77 1.20 -17.76
N ASN A 57 11.42 0.12 -17.07
CA ASN A 57 10.40 -0.86 -17.43
C ASN A 57 9.10 -0.55 -16.71
N THR A 58 7.99 -0.72 -17.42
CA THR A 58 6.65 -0.66 -16.83
C THR A 58 6.51 -1.77 -15.79
N VAL A 59 5.91 -1.43 -14.65
CA VAL A 59 5.64 -2.39 -13.57
C VAL A 59 4.64 -3.44 -14.07
N ASP A 60 4.89 -4.70 -13.72
CA ASP A 60 4.00 -5.81 -14.05
C ASP A 60 2.55 -5.59 -13.57
N ILE A 61 1.58 -6.08 -14.33
CA ILE A 61 0.16 -5.83 -14.06
C ILE A 61 -0.31 -6.44 -12.73
N ASP A 62 0.26 -7.57 -12.30
CA ASP A 62 -0.06 -8.20 -11.02
C ASP A 62 0.44 -7.33 -9.86
N VAL A 63 1.64 -6.75 -10.03
CA VAL A 63 2.20 -5.80 -9.06
C VAL A 63 1.36 -4.53 -9.01
N LEU A 64 0.98 -3.95 -10.15
CA LEU A 64 0.10 -2.78 -10.20
C LEU A 64 -1.26 -3.05 -9.54
N SER A 65 -1.84 -4.22 -9.79
CA SER A 65 -3.12 -4.62 -9.23
C SER A 65 -3.04 -4.87 -7.71
N PHE A 66 -1.91 -5.40 -7.23
CA PHE A 66 -1.58 -5.46 -5.80
C PHE A 66 -1.54 -4.07 -5.16
N PHE A 67 -0.83 -3.12 -5.77
CA PHE A 67 -0.80 -1.74 -5.30
C PHE A 67 -2.19 -1.08 -5.32
N GLY A 68 -3.01 -1.37 -6.33
CA GLY A 68 -4.42 -0.95 -6.39
C GLY A 68 -5.24 -1.46 -5.20
N SER A 69 -5.07 -2.73 -4.83
CA SER A 69 -5.73 -3.33 -3.65
C SER A 69 -5.29 -2.66 -2.34
N GLY A 70 -4.00 -2.31 -2.24
CA GLY A 70 -3.47 -1.53 -1.13
C GLY A 70 -4.08 -0.12 -1.06
N ILE A 71 -4.16 0.58 -2.18
CA ILE A 71 -4.82 1.91 -2.27
C ILE A 71 -6.27 1.83 -1.82
N ASP A 72 -7.03 0.85 -2.32
CA ASP A 72 -8.44 0.69 -1.97
C ASP A 72 -8.62 0.55 -0.46
N THR A 73 -7.81 -0.30 0.18
CA THR A 73 -7.79 -0.45 1.64
C THR A 73 -7.48 0.87 2.35
N LEU A 74 -6.43 1.58 1.91
CA LEU A 74 -6.04 2.85 2.51
C LEU A 74 -7.11 3.94 2.33
N TRP A 75 -7.80 3.94 1.19
CA TRP A 75 -8.83 4.92 0.84
C TRP A 75 -10.06 4.79 1.73
N ARG A 76 -10.47 3.57 2.07
CA ARG A 76 -11.55 3.32 3.03
C ARG A 76 -11.27 3.95 4.40
N HIS A 77 -10.00 3.98 4.81
CA HIS A 77 -9.53 4.54 6.08
C HIS A 77 -8.78 5.88 5.94
N ARG A 78 -9.13 6.69 4.94
CA ARG A 78 -8.37 7.90 4.57
C ARG A 78 -8.54 9.09 5.54
N ARG A 79 -9.71 9.23 6.18
CA ARG A 79 -10.07 10.45 6.92
C ARG A 79 -9.76 10.44 8.41
N SER A 80 -9.60 9.27 9.03
CA SER A 80 -9.54 9.21 10.50
C SER A 80 -8.34 8.44 11.06
N CYS A 81 -7.61 7.62 10.29
CA CYS A 81 -6.73 6.60 10.89
C CYS A 81 -7.47 5.85 12.03
N VAL A 82 -8.75 5.58 11.81
CA VAL A 82 -9.65 4.84 12.70
C VAL A 82 -10.30 3.77 11.84
N ILE A 83 -10.44 2.59 12.42
CA ILE A 83 -11.07 1.39 11.86
C ILE A 83 -12.17 1.02 12.86
N ASP A 84 -13.43 1.06 12.47
CA ASP A 84 -14.57 0.72 13.34
C ASP A 84 -14.47 1.38 14.74
N ASP A 85 -14.32 2.71 14.76
CA ASP A 85 -14.15 3.53 15.97
C ASP A 85 -12.91 3.22 16.85
N THR A 86 -12.04 2.31 16.39
CA THR A 86 -10.77 1.96 17.02
C THR A 86 -9.60 2.65 16.34
N PRO A 87 -8.60 3.18 17.07
CA PRO A 87 -7.39 3.71 16.46
C PRO A 87 -6.72 2.72 15.51
N TRP A 88 -6.15 3.23 14.42
CA TRP A 88 -5.43 2.43 13.44
C TRP A 88 -4.42 1.49 14.11
N HIS A 89 -4.56 0.21 13.81
CA HIS A 89 -3.60 -0.81 14.17
C HIS A 89 -3.17 -1.55 12.91
N THR A 90 -1.88 -1.52 12.58
CA THR A 90 -1.38 -2.01 11.29
C THR A 90 -1.76 -3.47 11.03
N THR A 91 -1.69 -4.35 12.03
CA THR A 91 -2.06 -5.76 11.84
C THR A 91 -3.54 -5.94 11.50
N THR A 92 -4.43 -5.11 12.05
CA THR A 92 -5.85 -5.14 11.76
C THR A 92 -6.10 -4.74 10.32
N VAL A 93 -5.47 -3.66 9.85
CA VAL A 93 -5.58 -3.21 8.46
C VAL A 93 -5.02 -4.24 7.48
N VAL A 94 -3.90 -4.87 7.82
CA VAL A 94 -3.34 -5.95 7.00
C VAL A 94 -4.30 -7.14 6.92
N SER A 95 -4.94 -7.50 8.04
CA SER A 95 -5.94 -8.58 8.04
C SER A 95 -7.16 -8.21 7.18
N ILE A 96 -7.62 -6.96 7.24
CA ILE A 96 -8.70 -6.45 6.38
C ILE A 96 -8.29 -6.50 4.90
N PHE A 97 -7.08 -6.06 4.57
CA PHE A 97 -6.54 -6.14 3.22
C PHE A 97 -6.52 -7.58 2.70
N GLU A 98 -6.00 -8.52 3.50
CA GLU A 98 -5.93 -9.93 3.12
C GLU A 98 -7.31 -10.56 2.96
N LEU A 99 -8.27 -10.18 3.81
CA LEU A 99 -9.64 -10.69 3.76
C LEU A 99 -10.41 -10.12 2.56
N ASP A 100 -10.39 -8.81 2.37
CA ASP A 100 -11.18 -8.13 1.32
C ASP A 100 -10.67 -8.46 -0.08
N HIS A 101 -9.37 -8.71 -0.21
CA HIS A 101 -8.72 -8.97 -1.49
C HIS A 101 -8.27 -10.42 -1.65
N SER A 102 -8.73 -11.34 -0.78
CA SER A 102 -8.23 -12.73 -0.68
C SER A 102 -8.23 -13.47 -2.02
N ASN A 103 -9.34 -13.38 -2.75
CA ASN A 103 -9.53 -14.08 -4.03
C ASN A 103 -8.52 -13.58 -5.07
N PHE A 104 -8.37 -12.26 -5.17
CA PHE A 104 -7.43 -11.64 -6.08
C PHE A 104 -5.99 -11.95 -5.67
N LEU A 105 -5.62 -11.75 -4.40
CA LEU A 105 -4.28 -12.02 -3.89
C LEU A 105 -3.86 -13.48 -4.07
N SER A 106 -4.81 -14.43 -3.98
CA SER A 106 -4.55 -15.85 -4.23
C SER A 106 -4.26 -16.19 -5.70
N SER A 107 -4.71 -15.34 -6.63
CA SER A 107 -4.47 -15.51 -8.07
C SER A 107 -3.16 -14.89 -8.55
N LEU A 108 -2.49 -14.08 -7.71
CA LEU A 108 -1.26 -13.42 -8.10
C LEU A 108 -0.10 -14.42 -8.12
N HIS A 109 0.59 -14.46 -9.26
CA HIS A 109 1.80 -15.25 -9.42
C HIS A 109 3.01 -14.33 -9.34
N PHE A 110 3.37 -13.92 -8.13
CA PHE A 110 4.65 -13.25 -7.94
C PHE A 110 5.78 -14.25 -8.18
N GLU A 111 6.60 -13.97 -9.20
CA GLU A 111 7.83 -14.72 -9.43
C GLU A 111 8.69 -14.62 -8.16
N ARG A 112 8.90 -15.76 -7.49
CA ARG A 112 9.90 -15.86 -6.44
C ARG A 112 11.25 -15.91 -7.14
N ASN A 113 11.93 -14.77 -7.17
CA ASN A 113 13.36 -14.72 -7.50
C ASN A 113 14.17 -15.48 -6.45
#